data_AF-A0A263BTD4-F1
#
_entry.id   AF-A0A263BTD4-F1
#
_cell.length_a   1.000
_cell.length_b   1.000
_cell.length_c   1.000
_cell.angle_alpha   90.00
_cell.angle_beta   90.00
_cell.angle_gamma   90.00
#
_symmetry.space_group_name_H-M   'P 1'
#
loop_
_entity.id
_entity.type
_entity.pdbx_description
1 polymer ?
#
loop_
_entity_poly.entity_id
_entity_poly.type
_entity_poly.pdbx_seq_one_letter_code
_entity_poly.pdbx_strand_id
1 'polypeptide(L)'
;MDKSQIMRFFIVVISIAVAILFIFSHLSNEERKIPKAKLGVLDLAEWSFAEDGPINLYGEWSFYWKQHVNPNTINSHIDSANYIEVPSQWSAQEMHESKGYATYQLIVESIPQSTRYGLKIYNIPSSFEVYINGNKVGGNGEVGRNKYDEKPAYGPKYFFFQLDSYDSAEIVIHTSNFHYRSGGIRGVVQFGTTDQLLALKEDRLSFQLIMIGGLFLLGLYHLSIFIYRRKEITSLFFGFFCLCMALRALLVGEAYFVKVFPNVPYVLHIKIIYLSLYAAVPLLIWFFYYLIKGYVSLLYTHILSTISLFFCLIVVFMPIEIFTRSIKFFYFFILLIIVYYLYQIIKAVAKGKPGFVFLSLSAVFLSYATVRDIIYYRKEIQDVELTSLGIFIFVIGLAFVTSGRLAQTFTTIEQAQIQLQQGKEQLEKKVEERTKELRIANQQLEKLSFVDGLTNIPNRRFFDNTLEKKWREADSSNKALSLLMVDIDNFKQINDTYGHLFGDECLKKIAKLLETETDAIGKFIARYGGEEFAIILDDFTDSEAERFAKRCLKVVQNVNISNIDNFTLTISIGVATLIPHKGNKKELIAMADEALYSAKHLGKNRLVVFGNDQLLQRKGDDQ
;
A
#
# COMPACT_ATOMS: atom_id res chain seq x y z
N MET A 1 -23.17 10.45 -19.47
CA MET A 1 -24.07 11.37 -18.75
C MET A 1 -23.32 12.64 -18.40
N ASP A 2 -23.95 13.79 -18.60
CA ASP A 2 -23.45 15.08 -18.14
C ASP A 2 -23.31 15.09 -16.59
N LYS A 3 -22.30 15.78 -16.04
CA LYS A 3 -22.06 15.89 -14.58
C LYS A 3 -23.29 16.38 -13.84
N SER A 4 -24.08 17.25 -14.47
CA SER A 4 -25.38 17.74 -13.96
C SER A 4 -26.42 16.62 -13.84
N GLN A 5 -26.52 15.74 -14.84
CA GLN A 5 -27.46 14.62 -14.85
C GLN A 5 -27.07 13.54 -13.83
N ILE A 6 -25.76 13.29 -13.68
CA ILE A 6 -25.23 12.37 -12.65
C ILE A 6 -25.58 12.89 -11.25
N MET A 7 -25.38 14.19 -11.01
CA MET A 7 -25.70 14.82 -9.73
C MET A 7 -27.20 14.80 -9.42
N ARG A 8 -28.07 15.10 -10.39
CA ARG A 8 -29.53 15.00 -10.23
C ARG A 8 -29.99 13.57 -9.97
N PHE A 9 -29.45 12.60 -10.71
CA PHE A 9 -29.72 11.18 -10.48
C PHE A 9 -29.34 10.76 -9.06
N PHE A 10 -28.19 11.21 -8.54
CA PHE A 10 -27.78 10.87 -7.17
C PHE A 10 -28.61 11.55 -6.09
N ILE A 11 -28.97 12.82 -6.26
CA ILE A 11 -29.91 13.48 -5.34
C ILE A 11 -31.23 12.72 -5.31
N VAL A 12 -31.70 12.25 -6.46
CA VAL A 12 -32.93 11.43 -6.58
C VAL A 12 -32.75 10.08 -5.90
N VAL A 13 -31.67 9.34 -6.13
CA VAL A 13 -31.46 8.02 -5.50
C VAL A 13 -31.30 8.15 -3.97
N ILE A 14 -30.56 9.14 -3.49
CA ILE A 14 -30.42 9.39 -2.05
C ILE A 14 -31.76 9.82 -1.45
N SER A 15 -32.51 10.70 -2.12
CA SER A 15 -33.84 11.10 -1.68
C SER A 15 -34.83 9.95 -1.68
N ILE A 16 -34.75 9.03 -2.65
CA ILE A 16 -35.54 7.80 -2.70
C ILE A 16 -35.12 6.85 -1.57
N ALA A 17 -33.83 6.67 -1.31
CA ALA A 17 -33.37 5.84 -0.19
C ALA A 17 -33.83 6.41 1.16
N VAL A 18 -33.75 7.73 1.35
CA VAL A 18 -34.27 8.42 2.54
C VAL A 18 -35.79 8.29 2.62
N ALA A 19 -36.52 8.45 1.51
CA ALA A 19 -37.96 8.30 1.45
C ALA A 19 -38.40 6.86 1.73
N ILE A 20 -37.70 5.85 1.19
CA ILE A 20 -37.95 4.44 1.48
C ILE A 20 -37.71 4.15 2.95
N LEU A 21 -36.61 4.65 3.54
CA LEU A 21 -36.37 4.51 4.98
C LEU A 21 -37.45 5.19 5.83
N PHE A 22 -37.94 6.35 5.39
CA PHE A 22 -39.04 7.07 6.03
C PHE A 22 -40.38 6.30 5.91
N ILE A 23 -40.65 5.74 4.72
CA ILE A 23 -41.82 4.91 4.43
C ILE A 23 -41.76 3.61 5.24
N PHE A 24 -40.62 2.92 5.33
CA PHE A 24 -40.46 1.75 6.20
C PHE A 24 -40.58 2.09 7.69
N SER A 25 -40.23 3.32 8.09
CA SER A 25 -40.48 3.80 9.46
C SER A 25 -41.94 4.17 9.74
N HIS A 26 -42.80 4.20 8.72
CA HIS A 26 -44.24 4.42 8.80
C HIS A 26 -45.09 3.22 8.33
N LEU A 27 -44.48 2.25 7.64
CA LEU A 27 -45.05 0.94 7.35
C LEU A 27 -44.85 0.04 8.57
N SER A 28 -45.55 0.34 9.65
CA SER A 28 -45.82 -0.64 10.68
C SER A 28 -47.16 -0.34 11.34
N ASN A 29 -48.11 -1.19 10.95
CA ASN A 29 -49.35 -1.59 11.59
C ASN A 29 -50.53 -0.62 11.59
N GLU A 30 -51.67 -1.16 11.13
CA GLU A 30 -53.01 -0.79 11.58
C GLU A 30 -52.95 -0.49 13.09
N GLU A 31 -53.57 0.61 13.54
CA GLU A 31 -53.67 0.99 14.94
C GLU A 31 -54.50 -0.04 15.74
N ARG A 32 -53.98 -1.25 15.96
CA ARG A 32 -54.44 -2.10 17.06
C ARG A 32 -54.19 -1.31 18.35
N LYS A 33 -55.25 -1.07 19.13
CA LYS A 33 -55.16 -0.37 20.42
C LYS A 33 -54.35 -1.22 21.39
N ILE A 34 -53.07 -0.88 21.58
CA ILE A 34 -52.25 -1.50 22.62
C ILE A 34 -52.81 -1.06 23.98
N PRO A 35 -53.23 -1.98 24.85
CA PRO A 35 -53.78 -1.61 26.15
C PRO A 35 -52.69 -0.95 27.00
N LYS A 36 -53.11 0.04 27.79
CA LYS A 36 -52.25 0.81 28.69
C LYS A 36 -52.84 0.82 30.08
N ALA A 37 -51.96 0.76 31.08
CA ALA A 37 -52.31 0.87 32.47
C ALA A 37 -52.95 2.24 32.74
N LYS A 38 -54.03 2.23 33.51
CA LYS A 38 -54.68 3.44 34.01
C LYS A 38 -54.97 3.24 35.48
N LEU A 39 -54.64 4.23 36.30
CA LEU A 39 -54.84 4.14 37.75
C LEU A 39 -54.29 2.84 38.37
N GLY A 40 -53.12 2.38 37.91
CA GLY A 40 -52.46 1.20 38.45
C GLY A 40 -53.03 -0.15 38.01
N VAL A 41 -53.98 -0.17 37.05
CA VAL A 41 -54.58 -1.40 36.53
C VAL A 41 -54.40 -1.48 35.00
N LEU A 42 -53.99 -2.65 34.51
CA LEU A 42 -53.89 -2.99 33.08
C LEU A 42 -54.77 -4.22 32.78
N ASP A 43 -55.77 -4.04 31.93
CA ASP A 43 -56.65 -5.12 31.48
C ASP A 43 -56.15 -5.72 30.15
N LEU A 44 -56.00 -7.05 30.12
CA LEU A 44 -55.55 -7.83 28.96
C LEU A 44 -56.66 -8.62 28.28
N ALA A 45 -57.95 -8.33 28.53
CA ALA A 45 -59.08 -9.09 27.98
C ALA A 45 -59.06 -9.21 26.45
N GLU A 46 -58.56 -8.20 25.73
CA GLU A 46 -58.46 -8.19 24.26
C GLU A 46 -57.07 -8.59 23.73
N TRP A 47 -56.12 -8.95 24.61
CA TRP A 47 -54.73 -9.26 24.22
C TRP A 47 -54.52 -10.77 24.06
N SER A 48 -53.95 -11.20 22.93
CA SER A 48 -53.60 -12.61 22.70
C SER A 48 -52.09 -12.77 22.64
N PHE A 49 -51.49 -13.46 23.62
CA PHE A 49 -50.05 -13.74 23.54
C PHE A 49 -49.69 -14.51 22.26
N ALA A 50 -50.54 -15.42 21.78
CA ALA A 50 -50.26 -16.20 20.57
C ALA A 50 -50.18 -15.33 19.30
N GLU A 51 -51.01 -14.29 19.19
CA GLU A 51 -51.06 -13.41 18.01
C GLU A 51 -50.19 -12.16 18.16
N ASP A 52 -50.25 -11.51 19.33
CA ASP A 52 -49.68 -10.18 19.56
C ASP A 52 -48.28 -10.24 20.20
N GLY A 53 -47.90 -11.39 20.76
CA GLY A 53 -46.64 -11.57 21.45
C GLY A 53 -46.60 -10.91 22.85
N PRO A 54 -45.40 -10.75 23.44
CA PRO A 54 -45.25 -10.14 24.76
C PRO A 54 -45.65 -8.66 24.77
N ILE A 55 -46.42 -8.26 25.79
CA ILE A 55 -46.92 -6.90 25.96
C ILE A 55 -45.94 -6.02 26.73
N ASN A 56 -45.84 -4.75 26.34
CA ASN A 56 -45.16 -3.72 27.12
C ASN A 56 -46.15 -3.08 28.12
N LEU A 57 -45.81 -3.09 29.39
CA LEU A 57 -46.66 -2.61 30.49
C LEU A 57 -46.63 -1.07 30.62
N TYR A 58 -47.06 -0.37 29.56
CA TYR A 58 -47.09 1.10 29.50
C TYR A 58 -48.29 1.69 30.26
N GLY A 59 -48.13 2.92 30.76
CA GLY A 59 -49.22 3.71 31.34
C GLY A 59 -48.99 4.08 32.80
N GLU A 60 -50.07 4.40 33.50
CA GLU A 60 -50.04 4.89 34.88
C GLU A 60 -49.96 3.74 35.89
N TRP A 61 -48.87 3.69 36.65
CA TRP A 61 -48.66 2.75 37.74
C TRP A 61 -48.87 3.44 39.09
N SER A 62 -49.37 2.69 40.08
CA SER A 62 -49.43 3.15 41.47
C SER A 62 -48.01 3.35 42.00
N PHE A 63 -47.77 4.48 42.68
CA PHE A 63 -46.44 4.97 43.01
C PHE A 63 -46.36 5.52 44.42
N TYR A 64 -45.37 5.01 45.17
CA TYR A 64 -45.14 5.36 46.57
C TYR A 64 -43.69 5.87 46.73
N TRP A 65 -43.54 7.20 46.77
CA TRP A 65 -42.24 7.86 46.90
C TRP A 65 -41.67 7.75 48.32
N LYS A 66 -40.39 7.37 48.45
CA LYS A 66 -39.68 7.16 49.72
C LYS A 66 -40.40 6.17 50.66
N GLN A 67 -41.14 5.24 50.09
CA GLN A 67 -41.84 4.18 50.82
C GLN A 67 -41.47 2.83 50.22
N HIS A 68 -41.09 1.88 51.08
CA HIS A 68 -41.06 0.45 50.75
C HIS A 68 -42.34 -0.13 51.31
N VAL A 69 -43.34 -0.29 50.45
CA VAL A 69 -44.61 -0.86 50.86
C VAL A 69 -44.43 -2.37 50.98
N ASN A 70 -45.01 -3.00 52.00
CA ASN A 70 -44.94 -4.45 52.11
C ASN A 70 -45.80 -5.07 50.99
N PRO A 71 -45.21 -5.88 50.09
CA PRO A 71 -45.95 -6.48 48.97
C PRO A 71 -47.16 -7.33 49.41
N ASN A 72 -47.15 -7.86 50.64
CA ASN A 72 -48.25 -8.68 51.16
C ASN A 72 -49.41 -7.86 51.76
N THR A 73 -49.24 -6.56 51.97
CA THR A 73 -50.25 -5.70 52.63
C THR A 73 -50.57 -4.44 51.84
N ILE A 74 -50.17 -4.37 50.57
CA ILE A 74 -50.26 -3.14 49.76
C ILE A 74 -51.72 -2.76 49.44
N ASN A 75 -52.65 -3.72 49.43
CA ASN A 75 -54.08 -3.49 49.21
C ASN A 75 -54.74 -2.56 50.25
N SER A 76 -54.12 -2.32 51.41
CA SER A 76 -54.64 -1.34 52.39
C SER A 76 -54.24 0.12 52.10
N HIS A 77 -53.47 0.38 51.03
CA HIS A 77 -52.93 1.70 50.68
C HIS A 77 -53.45 2.26 49.35
N ILE A 78 -54.38 1.57 48.68
CA ILE A 78 -54.91 1.90 47.34
C ILE A 78 -55.43 3.34 47.28
N ASP A 79 -56.15 3.81 48.30
CA ASP A 79 -56.75 5.16 48.34
C ASP A 79 -55.73 6.31 48.53
N SER A 80 -54.45 6.00 48.79
CA SER A 80 -53.38 6.98 49.05
C SER A 80 -52.26 6.97 48.01
N ALA A 81 -52.38 6.13 46.97
CA ALA A 81 -51.37 6.01 45.93
C ALA A 81 -51.37 7.23 45.01
N ASN A 82 -50.19 7.79 44.75
CA ASN A 82 -50.00 8.67 43.59
C ASN A 82 -49.83 7.79 42.35
N TYR A 83 -50.01 8.35 41.17
CA TYR A 83 -49.78 7.65 39.90
C TYR A 83 -48.62 8.26 39.15
N ILE A 84 -47.81 7.42 38.51
CA ILE A 84 -46.69 7.85 37.68
C ILE A 84 -46.72 7.11 36.35
N GLU A 85 -46.37 7.79 35.26
CA GLU A 85 -46.28 7.15 33.95
C GLU A 85 -45.05 6.23 33.92
N VAL A 86 -45.20 5.02 33.39
CA VAL A 86 -44.11 4.07 33.16
C VAL A 86 -44.05 3.73 31.66
N PRO A 87 -42.88 3.85 31.01
CA PRO A 87 -41.60 4.26 31.56
C PRO A 87 -41.48 5.78 31.76
N SER A 88 -40.82 6.19 32.85
CA SER A 88 -40.42 7.58 33.07
C SER A 88 -39.26 7.72 34.07
N GLN A 89 -38.64 8.91 34.07
CA GLN A 89 -37.71 9.34 35.12
C GLN A 89 -38.48 10.06 36.22
N TRP A 90 -38.09 9.86 37.48
CA TRP A 90 -38.72 10.56 38.63
C TRP A 90 -38.78 12.08 38.47
N SER A 91 -37.75 12.68 37.88
CA SER A 91 -37.66 14.14 37.71
C SER A 91 -38.42 14.68 36.50
N ALA A 92 -39.06 13.85 35.67
CA ALA A 92 -39.72 14.28 34.44
C ALA A 92 -41.17 14.77 34.64
N GLN A 93 -41.82 14.38 35.74
CA GLN A 93 -43.22 14.75 36.05
C GLN A 93 -43.32 15.66 37.30
N GLU A 94 -42.32 16.52 37.50
CA GLU A 94 -42.29 17.64 38.48
C GLU A 94 -42.50 17.33 39.98
N MET A 95 -42.46 16.07 40.46
CA MET A 95 -42.73 15.80 41.89
C MET A 95 -41.60 15.17 42.72
N HIS A 96 -40.52 14.63 42.12
CA HIS A 96 -39.55 13.81 42.88
C HIS A 96 -38.07 14.07 42.57
N GLU A 97 -37.23 13.94 43.59
CA GLU A 97 -35.78 14.04 43.47
C GLU A 97 -35.23 12.94 42.53
N SER A 98 -34.12 13.23 41.84
CA SER A 98 -33.52 12.24 40.95
C SER A 98 -32.84 11.08 41.70
N LYS A 99 -32.62 11.25 43.01
CA LYS A 99 -32.08 10.25 43.94
C LYS A 99 -33.09 9.94 45.04
N GLY A 100 -33.17 8.67 45.42
CA GLY A 100 -34.17 8.21 46.39
C GLY A 100 -34.51 6.75 46.18
N TYR A 101 -35.63 6.34 46.74
CA TYR A 101 -36.20 5.00 46.57
C TYR A 101 -37.72 5.11 46.49
N ALA A 102 -38.35 4.14 45.83
CA ALA A 102 -39.79 4.12 45.60
C ALA A 102 -40.32 2.70 45.42
N THR A 103 -41.63 2.55 45.63
CA THR A 103 -42.39 1.35 45.27
C THR A 103 -43.31 1.67 44.10
N TYR A 104 -43.30 0.81 43.09
CA TYR A 104 -44.22 0.81 41.96
C TYR A 104 -45.13 -0.42 42.08
N GLN A 105 -46.41 -0.27 41.76
CA GLN A 105 -47.37 -1.36 41.74
C GLN A 105 -48.23 -1.28 40.48
N LEU A 106 -48.43 -2.42 39.85
CA LEU A 106 -49.37 -2.61 38.74
C LEU A 106 -50.15 -3.90 38.95
N ILE A 107 -51.47 -3.82 38.80
CA ILE A 107 -52.35 -4.98 38.73
C ILE A 107 -52.61 -5.27 37.25
N VAL A 108 -52.29 -6.48 36.81
CA VAL A 108 -52.59 -6.97 35.47
C VAL A 108 -53.76 -7.93 35.57
N GLU A 109 -54.85 -7.66 34.88
CA GLU A 109 -56.09 -8.45 34.92
C GLU A 109 -56.37 -9.11 33.56
N SER A 110 -57.29 -10.09 33.57
CA SER A 110 -57.73 -10.84 32.39
C SER A 110 -56.57 -11.52 31.65
N ILE A 111 -55.62 -12.08 32.39
CA ILE A 111 -54.40 -12.65 31.82
C ILE A 111 -54.74 -13.91 31.00
N PRO A 112 -54.39 -13.97 29.70
CA PRO A 112 -54.62 -15.17 28.91
C PRO A 112 -53.91 -16.40 29.51
N GLN A 113 -54.60 -17.54 29.57
CA GLN A 113 -54.08 -18.76 30.22
C GLN A 113 -52.76 -19.24 29.60
N SER A 114 -51.76 -19.47 30.47
CA SER A 114 -50.47 -20.07 30.14
C SER A 114 -49.92 -20.82 31.36
N THR A 115 -48.97 -21.73 31.13
CA THR A 115 -48.36 -22.52 32.20
C THR A 115 -47.32 -21.73 33.00
N ARG A 116 -46.58 -20.82 32.35
CA ARG A 116 -45.57 -19.96 32.98
C ARG A 116 -45.45 -18.62 32.28
N TYR A 117 -45.34 -17.58 33.08
CA TYR A 117 -45.16 -16.21 32.62
C TYR A 117 -43.75 -15.72 32.96
N GLY A 118 -43.40 -14.60 32.37
CA GLY A 118 -42.19 -13.89 32.76
C GLY A 118 -42.31 -12.38 32.61
N LEU A 119 -41.35 -11.73 33.24
CA LEU A 119 -41.16 -10.29 33.21
C LEU A 119 -39.74 -10.00 32.73
N LYS A 120 -39.61 -9.23 31.65
CA LYS A 120 -38.35 -8.64 31.23
C LYS A 120 -38.31 -7.19 31.70
N ILE A 121 -37.33 -6.86 32.53
CA ILE A 121 -37.03 -5.48 32.93
C ILE A 121 -35.74 -5.07 32.23
N TYR A 122 -35.85 -4.12 31.30
CA TYR A 122 -34.71 -3.68 30.48
C TYR A 122 -33.67 -2.93 31.30
N ASN A 123 -34.09 -1.85 31.95
CA ASN A 123 -33.17 -1.01 32.71
C ASN A 123 -33.94 -0.15 33.72
N ILE A 124 -33.80 -0.51 34.99
CA ILE A 124 -34.05 0.39 36.11
C ILE A 124 -32.66 0.78 36.63
N PRO A 125 -32.30 2.08 36.62
CA PRO A 125 -30.98 2.51 37.04
C PRO A 125 -30.68 2.09 38.49
N SER A 126 -29.42 1.77 38.75
CA SER A 126 -28.90 1.45 40.09
C SER A 126 -29.41 0.11 40.62
N SER A 127 -30.58 0.01 41.25
CA SER A 127 -31.06 -1.27 41.76
C SER A 127 -32.58 -1.38 41.87
N PHE A 128 -33.07 -2.62 41.80
CA PHE A 128 -34.47 -2.93 41.96
C PHE A 128 -34.71 -4.37 42.43
N GLU A 129 -35.88 -4.60 43.02
CA GLU A 129 -36.42 -5.90 43.38
C GLU A 129 -37.84 -6.03 42.84
N VAL A 130 -38.21 -7.25 42.46
CA VAL A 130 -39.50 -7.57 41.85
C VAL A 130 -40.22 -8.60 42.70
N TYR A 131 -41.49 -8.34 42.95
CA TYR A 131 -42.41 -9.21 43.65
C TYR A 131 -43.63 -9.45 42.76
N ILE A 132 -44.10 -10.68 42.73
CA ILE A 132 -45.32 -11.09 42.03
C ILE A 132 -46.25 -11.72 43.07
N ASN A 133 -47.46 -11.18 43.22
CA ASN A 133 -48.45 -11.63 44.21
C ASN A 133 -47.82 -11.77 45.62
N GLY A 134 -47.06 -10.76 46.04
CA GLY A 134 -46.36 -10.76 47.33
C GLY A 134 -45.02 -11.54 47.38
N ASN A 135 -44.77 -12.47 46.47
CA ASN A 135 -43.58 -13.32 46.45
C ASN A 135 -42.42 -12.67 45.68
N LYS A 136 -41.22 -12.63 46.28
CA LYS A 136 -40.02 -12.10 45.61
C LYS A 136 -39.56 -13.03 44.49
N VAL A 137 -39.60 -12.55 43.25
CA VAL A 137 -39.14 -13.32 42.07
C VAL A 137 -37.70 -12.99 41.67
N GLY A 138 -37.16 -11.85 42.11
CA GLY A 138 -35.75 -11.50 41.90
C GLY A 138 -35.47 -10.00 41.96
N GLY A 139 -34.35 -9.58 41.37
CA GLY A 139 -33.94 -8.17 41.30
C GLY A 139 -32.63 -7.98 40.54
N ASN A 140 -32.15 -6.75 40.50
CA ASN A 140 -30.80 -6.41 40.08
C ASN A 140 -30.18 -5.45 41.11
N GLY A 141 -29.04 -5.84 41.68
CA GLY A 141 -28.46 -5.13 42.82
C GLY A 141 -29.23 -5.35 44.12
N GLU A 142 -28.98 -4.51 45.13
CA GLU A 142 -29.68 -4.51 46.42
C GLU A 142 -30.28 -3.13 46.65
N VAL A 143 -31.59 -3.08 46.89
CA VAL A 143 -32.32 -1.82 47.08
C VAL A 143 -32.05 -1.26 48.47
N GLY A 144 -31.60 -0.01 48.52
CA GLY A 144 -31.28 0.69 49.76
C GLY A 144 -32.17 1.92 49.99
N ARG A 145 -32.22 2.40 51.23
CA ARG A 145 -32.89 3.68 51.57
C ARG A 145 -31.96 4.89 51.49
N ASN A 146 -30.67 4.64 51.34
CA ASN A 146 -29.62 5.64 51.18
C ASN A 146 -28.48 5.06 50.32
N LYS A 147 -27.45 5.87 50.07
CA LYS A 147 -26.32 5.51 49.22
C LYS A 147 -25.47 4.34 49.75
N TYR A 148 -25.41 4.13 51.06
CA TYR A 148 -24.55 3.11 51.67
C TYR A 148 -25.21 1.73 51.67
N ASP A 149 -26.53 1.68 51.83
CA ASP A 149 -27.30 0.44 51.82
C ASP A 149 -27.55 -0.08 50.40
N GLU A 150 -27.51 0.80 49.41
CA GLU A 150 -27.73 0.45 48.01
C GLU A 150 -26.50 -0.22 47.37
N LYS A 151 -26.70 -1.38 46.73
CA LYS A 151 -25.69 -1.98 45.84
C LYS A 151 -26.15 -1.89 44.38
N PRO A 152 -25.55 -1.01 43.57
CA PRO A 152 -25.99 -0.81 42.20
C PRO A 152 -25.51 -1.94 41.26
N ALA A 153 -26.34 -2.27 40.27
CA ALA A 153 -26.06 -3.20 39.20
C ALA A 153 -26.62 -2.67 37.87
N TYR A 154 -26.12 -3.21 36.74
CA TYR A 154 -26.55 -2.82 35.40
C TYR A 154 -26.93 -4.06 34.58
N GLY A 155 -27.81 -3.86 33.61
CA GLY A 155 -28.17 -4.85 32.60
C GLY A 155 -29.61 -5.36 32.75
N PRO A 156 -30.20 -5.86 31.66
CA PRO A 156 -31.55 -6.37 31.67
C PRO A 156 -31.67 -7.65 32.50
N LYS A 157 -32.83 -7.85 33.10
CA LYS A 157 -33.17 -9.08 33.84
C LYS A 157 -34.46 -9.68 33.33
N TYR A 158 -34.51 -11.01 33.42
CA TYR A 158 -35.64 -11.84 33.06
C TYR A 158 -36.03 -12.62 34.31
N PHE A 159 -37.28 -12.49 34.72
CA PHE A 159 -37.86 -13.20 35.85
C PHE A 159 -38.96 -14.11 35.32
N PHE A 160 -38.96 -15.36 35.72
CA PHE A 160 -39.95 -16.35 35.29
C PHE A 160 -40.68 -16.87 36.52
N PHE A 161 -42.00 -17.00 36.43
CA PHE A 161 -42.85 -17.36 37.54
C PHE A 161 -44.12 -18.06 37.05
N GLN A 162 -44.82 -18.67 37.99
CA GLN A 162 -46.12 -19.28 37.79
C GLN A 162 -47.17 -18.47 38.54
N LEU A 163 -48.35 -18.32 37.96
CA LEU A 163 -49.49 -17.69 38.63
C LEU A 163 -50.40 -18.79 39.17
N ASP A 164 -50.83 -18.64 40.43
CA ASP A 164 -51.75 -19.58 41.08
C ASP A 164 -53.21 -19.33 40.65
N SER A 165 -53.53 -18.09 40.28
CA SER A 165 -54.81 -17.68 39.70
C SER A 165 -54.56 -17.11 38.30
N TYR A 166 -55.34 -17.55 37.31
CA TYR A 166 -55.13 -17.18 35.91
C TYR A 166 -55.72 -15.81 35.53
N ASP A 167 -56.47 -15.16 36.43
CA ASP A 167 -57.23 -13.96 36.08
C ASP A 167 -56.52 -12.65 36.46
N SER A 168 -55.50 -12.69 37.34
CA SER A 168 -54.73 -11.49 37.66
C SER A 168 -53.33 -11.76 38.21
N ALA A 169 -52.45 -10.77 38.05
CA ALA A 169 -51.13 -10.73 38.64
C ALA A 169 -50.85 -9.33 39.19
N GLU A 170 -50.45 -9.27 40.46
CA GLU A 170 -49.93 -8.07 41.07
C GLU A 170 -48.41 -8.02 40.90
N ILE A 171 -47.91 -6.96 40.27
CA ILE A 171 -46.50 -6.70 40.05
C ILE A 171 -46.08 -5.55 40.96
N VAL A 172 -45.18 -5.82 41.91
CA VAL A 172 -44.59 -4.79 42.76
C VAL A 172 -43.10 -4.69 42.49
N ILE A 173 -42.61 -3.48 42.23
CA ILE A 173 -41.20 -3.19 41.99
C ILE A 173 -40.70 -2.18 43.02
N HIS A 174 -39.80 -2.61 43.89
CA HIS A 174 -39.01 -1.71 44.73
C HIS A 174 -37.78 -1.26 43.96
N THR A 175 -37.48 0.03 43.98
CA THR A 175 -36.27 0.56 43.33
C THR A 175 -35.62 1.62 44.18
N SER A 176 -34.29 1.67 44.12
CA SER A 176 -33.49 2.77 44.66
C SER A 176 -32.55 3.30 43.59
N ASN A 177 -32.22 4.59 43.71
CA ASN A 177 -31.17 5.21 42.93
C ASN A 177 -30.44 6.26 43.77
N PHE A 178 -29.22 5.96 44.20
CA PHE A 178 -28.30 6.93 44.81
C PHE A 178 -26.98 7.07 44.04
N HIS A 179 -26.67 6.08 43.19
CA HIS A 179 -25.44 6.02 42.40
C HIS A 179 -25.56 6.54 40.96
N TYR A 180 -26.75 6.55 40.35
CA TYR A 180 -26.93 7.05 38.99
C TYR A 180 -27.58 8.45 38.96
N ARG A 181 -27.47 9.14 37.82
CA ARG A 181 -27.92 10.54 37.69
C ARG A 181 -29.42 10.74 37.87
N SER A 182 -30.22 9.73 37.49
CA SER A 182 -31.68 9.76 37.54
C SER A 182 -32.23 8.35 37.76
N GLY A 183 -33.16 8.24 38.71
CA GLY A 183 -33.93 7.03 38.98
C GLY A 183 -35.26 6.99 38.23
N GLY A 184 -36.04 5.96 38.53
CA GLY A 184 -37.31 5.65 37.87
C GLY A 184 -37.21 4.47 36.92
N ILE A 185 -38.37 3.89 36.59
CA ILE A 185 -38.48 2.81 35.61
C ILE A 185 -38.42 3.44 34.22
N ARG A 186 -37.21 3.51 33.68
CA ARG A 186 -36.87 4.21 32.43
C ARG A 186 -36.95 3.30 31.21
N GLY A 187 -36.57 2.04 31.38
CA GLY A 187 -36.74 1.02 30.36
C GLY A 187 -38.15 0.46 30.36
N VAL A 188 -38.51 -0.15 29.25
CA VAL A 188 -39.76 -0.90 29.12
C VAL A 188 -39.79 -2.04 30.16
N VAL A 189 -40.97 -2.32 30.72
CA VAL A 189 -41.25 -3.55 31.46
C VAL A 189 -42.14 -4.40 30.55
N GLN A 190 -41.68 -5.59 30.19
CA GLN A 190 -42.36 -6.44 29.22
C GLN A 190 -42.84 -7.72 29.90
N PHE A 191 -44.10 -8.08 29.68
CA PHE A 191 -44.77 -9.25 30.25
C PHE A 191 -45.21 -10.18 29.13
N GLY A 192 -45.05 -11.48 29.34
CA GLY A 192 -45.43 -12.49 28.34
C GLY A 192 -45.22 -13.89 28.85
N THR A 193 -45.41 -14.88 27.98
CA THR A 193 -45.12 -16.27 28.35
C THR A 193 -43.61 -16.49 28.46
N THR A 194 -43.21 -17.51 29.21
CA THR A 194 -41.78 -17.86 29.37
C THR A 194 -41.12 -18.15 28.02
N ASP A 195 -41.78 -18.93 27.16
CA ASP A 195 -41.23 -19.34 25.86
C ASP A 195 -41.00 -18.13 24.95
N GLN A 196 -41.93 -17.17 24.92
CA GLN A 196 -41.79 -15.97 24.11
C GLN A 196 -40.64 -15.08 24.57
N LEU A 197 -40.50 -14.88 25.89
CA LEU A 197 -39.43 -14.05 26.43
C LEU A 197 -38.06 -14.72 26.29
N LEU A 198 -37.99 -16.05 26.37
CA LEU A 198 -36.77 -16.82 26.08
C LEU A 198 -36.40 -16.76 24.60
N ALA A 199 -37.34 -17.01 23.68
CA ALA A 199 -37.11 -16.88 22.25
C ALA A 199 -36.64 -15.46 21.88
N LEU A 200 -37.31 -14.42 22.40
CA LEU A 200 -36.90 -13.03 22.20
C LEU A 200 -35.49 -12.75 22.72
N LYS A 201 -35.11 -13.33 23.87
CA LYS A 201 -33.76 -13.22 24.42
C LYS A 201 -32.73 -13.92 23.54
N GLU A 202 -33.02 -15.12 23.08
CA GLU A 202 -32.13 -15.92 22.23
C GLU A 202 -31.92 -15.26 20.87
N ASP A 203 -32.97 -14.73 20.24
CA ASP A 203 -32.88 -14.02 18.96
C ASP A 203 -32.02 -12.77 19.09
N ARG A 204 -32.25 -11.96 20.13
CA ARG A 204 -31.47 -10.74 20.38
C ARG A 204 -30.02 -11.05 20.69
N LEU A 205 -29.78 -12.06 21.53
CA LEU A 205 -28.43 -12.48 21.88
C LEU A 205 -27.69 -13.02 20.65
N SER A 206 -28.36 -13.83 19.83
CA SER A 206 -27.80 -14.39 18.59
C SER A 206 -27.42 -13.27 17.62
N PHE A 207 -28.32 -12.32 17.37
CA PHE A 207 -28.04 -11.15 16.54
C PHE A 207 -26.86 -10.35 17.09
N GLN A 208 -26.85 -10.07 18.40
CA GLN A 208 -25.80 -9.31 19.05
C GLN A 208 -24.43 -10.01 18.98
N LEU A 209 -24.37 -11.32 19.18
CA LEU A 209 -23.13 -12.10 19.07
C LEU A 209 -22.59 -12.14 17.64
N ILE A 210 -23.47 -12.25 16.62
CA ILE A 210 -23.08 -12.14 15.21
C ILE A 210 -22.48 -10.76 14.93
N MET A 211 -23.11 -9.69 15.43
CA MET A 211 -22.60 -8.33 15.26
C MET A 211 -21.25 -8.13 15.95
N ILE A 212 -21.09 -8.57 17.20
CA ILE A 212 -19.82 -8.48 17.94
C ILE A 212 -18.71 -9.24 17.19
N GLY A 213 -18.97 -10.50 16.82
CA GLY A 213 -17.99 -11.36 16.16
C GLY A 213 -17.55 -10.80 14.81
N GLY A 214 -18.49 -10.37 13.97
CA GLY A 214 -18.13 -9.82 12.66
C GLY A 214 -17.48 -8.43 12.75
N LEU A 215 -17.90 -7.54 13.65
CA LEU A 215 -17.19 -6.27 13.87
C LEU A 215 -15.77 -6.49 14.39
N PHE A 216 -15.58 -7.48 15.28
CA PHE A 216 -14.26 -7.83 15.78
C PHE A 216 -13.35 -8.37 14.67
N LEU A 217 -13.84 -9.33 13.87
CA LEU A 217 -13.11 -9.88 12.74
C LEU A 217 -12.79 -8.83 11.67
N LEU A 218 -13.74 -7.94 11.35
CA LEU A 218 -13.52 -6.80 10.46
C LEU A 218 -12.45 -5.85 11.00
N GLY A 219 -12.47 -5.59 12.31
CA GLY A 219 -11.45 -4.81 12.98
C GLY A 219 -10.05 -5.41 12.77
N LEU A 220 -9.89 -6.72 13.04
CA LEU A 220 -8.63 -7.43 12.84
C LEU A 220 -8.19 -7.47 11.38
N TYR A 221 -9.12 -7.69 10.45
CA TYR A 221 -8.85 -7.69 9.00
C TYR A 221 -8.31 -6.34 8.52
N HIS A 222 -8.89 -5.22 8.96
CA HIS A 222 -8.40 -3.90 8.58
C HIS A 222 -7.06 -3.56 9.24
N LEU A 223 -6.83 -3.99 10.48
CA LEU A 223 -5.53 -3.86 11.12
C LEU A 223 -4.46 -4.72 10.42
N SER A 224 -4.80 -5.92 9.95
CA SER A 224 -3.85 -6.76 9.19
C SER A 224 -3.47 -6.10 7.86
N ILE A 225 -4.43 -5.50 7.13
CA ILE A 225 -4.13 -4.70 5.92
C ILE A 225 -3.12 -3.59 6.25
N PHE A 226 -3.30 -2.88 7.37
CA PHE A 226 -2.36 -1.83 7.77
C PHE A 226 -0.97 -2.38 8.12
N ILE A 227 -0.89 -3.53 8.79
CA ILE A 227 0.39 -4.19 9.13
C ILE A 227 1.18 -4.52 7.86
N TYR A 228 0.53 -5.15 6.86
CA TYR A 228 1.18 -5.48 5.58
C TYR A 228 1.40 -4.27 4.68
N ARG A 229 0.57 -3.23 4.81
CA ARG A 229 0.65 -2.02 3.98
C ARG A 229 0.47 -0.78 4.83
N ARG A 230 1.54 -0.34 5.50
CA ARG A 230 1.56 0.85 6.38
C ARG A 230 1.11 2.16 5.72
N LYS A 231 1.09 2.22 4.38
CA LYS A 231 0.53 3.35 3.62
C LYS A 231 -1.00 3.43 3.67
N GLU A 232 -1.69 2.34 3.98
CA GLU A 232 -3.16 2.26 4.10
C GLU A 232 -3.64 2.72 5.49
N ILE A 233 -3.35 3.98 5.83
CA ILE A 233 -3.72 4.59 7.12
C ILE A 233 -5.24 4.57 7.34
N THR A 234 -6.04 4.62 6.27
CA THR A 234 -7.51 4.49 6.35
C THR A 234 -7.93 3.21 7.08
N SER A 235 -7.26 2.08 6.81
CA SER A 235 -7.57 0.79 7.44
C SER A 235 -7.19 0.75 8.92
N LEU A 236 -6.18 1.52 9.36
CA LEU A 236 -5.82 1.62 10.78
C LEU A 236 -6.98 2.19 11.61
N PHE A 237 -7.46 3.38 11.22
CA PHE A 237 -8.53 4.05 11.93
C PHE A 237 -9.84 3.29 11.87
N PHE A 238 -10.15 2.70 10.71
CA PHE A 238 -11.35 1.88 10.55
C PHE A 238 -11.28 0.59 11.39
N GLY A 239 -10.13 -0.07 11.42
CA GLY A 239 -9.91 -1.28 12.22
C GLY A 239 -10.16 -1.02 13.72
N PHE A 240 -9.57 0.04 14.27
CA PHE A 240 -9.82 0.44 15.65
C PHE A 240 -11.26 0.90 15.89
N PHE A 241 -11.90 1.58 14.93
CA PHE A 241 -13.31 1.94 15.02
C PHE A 241 -14.19 0.69 15.14
N CYS A 242 -13.97 -0.32 14.29
CA CYS A 242 -14.69 -1.60 14.35
C CYS A 242 -14.48 -2.32 15.68
N LEU A 243 -13.25 -2.37 16.21
CA LEU A 243 -12.99 -2.98 17.52
C LEU A 243 -13.67 -2.21 18.66
N CYS A 244 -13.69 -0.87 18.60
CA CYS A 244 -14.39 -0.04 19.57
C CYS A 244 -15.90 -0.27 19.54
N MET A 245 -16.48 -0.43 18.34
CA MET A 245 -17.90 -0.73 18.15
C MET A 245 -18.24 -2.17 18.50
N ALA A 246 -17.34 -3.14 18.31
CA ALA A 246 -17.50 -4.51 18.80
C ALA A 246 -17.55 -4.55 20.34
N LEU A 247 -16.65 -3.81 21.01
CA LEU A 247 -16.68 -3.62 22.46
C LEU A 247 -17.98 -2.95 22.90
N ARG A 248 -18.44 -1.90 22.20
CA ARG A 248 -19.71 -1.24 22.48
C ARG A 248 -20.89 -2.22 22.36
N ALA A 249 -20.94 -2.99 21.28
CA ALA A 249 -21.98 -3.98 21.05
C ALA A 249 -21.98 -5.06 22.14
N LEU A 250 -20.84 -5.37 22.78
CA LEU A 250 -20.76 -6.28 23.93
C LEU A 250 -21.35 -5.67 25.23
N LEU A 251 -21.31 -4.34 25.37
CA LEU A 251 -21.66 -3.62 26.59
C LEU A 251 -23.13 -3.16 26.65
N VAL A 252 -23.74 -2.88 25.49
CA VAL A 252 -25.11 -2.35 25.36
C VAL A 252 -26.10 -3.49 25.03
N GLY A 253 -27.40 -3.22 24.86
CA GLY A 253 -28.39 -4.25 24.53
C GLY A 253 -28.61 -5.22 25.68
N GLU A 254 -28.38 -6.51 25.46
CA GLU A 254 -28.47 -7.55 26.51
C GLU A 254 -27.28 -7.52 27.50
N ALA A 255 -26.38 -6.54 27.38
CA ALA A 255 -25.25 -6.28 28.27
C ALA A 255 -24.41 -7.53 28.56
N TYR A 256 -24.12 -8.32 27.51
CA TYR A 256 -23.43 -9.60 27.63
C TYR A 256 -22.08 -9.50 28.35
N PHE A 257 -21.42 -8.34 28.29
CA PHE A 257 -20.23 -8.02 29.08
C PHE A 257 -20.38 -8.33 30.57
N VAL A 258 -21.51 -7.97 31.20
CA VAL A 258 -21.74 -8.18 32.64
C VAL A 258 -21.90 -9.66 32.97
N LYS A 259 -22.38 -10.47 32.01
CA LYS A 259 -22.46 -11.93 32.17
C LYS A 259 -21.07 -12.56 32.19
N VAL A 260 -20.15 -12.07 31.37
CA VAL A 260 -18.77 -12.57 31.27
C VAL A 260 -17.89 -12.04 32.41
N PHE A 261 -18.09 -10.77 32.79
CA PHE A 261 -17.31 -10.08 33.81
C PHE A 261 -18.23 -9.54 34.93
N PRO A 262 -18.77 -10.42 35.79
CA PRO A 262 -19.78 -10.05 36.79
C PRO A 262 -19.25 -9.13 37.90
N ASN A 263 -17.95 -9.13 38.15
CA ASN A 263 -17.32 -8.41 39.26
C ASN A 263 -16.82 -7.00 38.89
N VAL A 264 -17.16 -6.48 37.71
CA VAL A 264 -16.73 -5.14 37.30
C VAL A 264 -17.47 -4.08 38.12
N PRO A 265 -16.77 -3.13 38.76
CA PRO A 265 -17.42 -2.07 39.52
C PRO A 265 -18.43 -1.29 38.69
N TYR A 266 -19.61 -1.02 39.26
CA TYR A 266 -20.73 -0.37 38.57
C TYR A 266 -20.31 0.90 37.81
N VAL A 267 -19.61 1.82 38.48
CA VAL A 267 -19.17 3.08 37.88
C VAL A 267 -18.19 2.84 36.72
N LEU A 268 -17.29 1.87 36.85
CA LEU A 268 -16.34 1.52 35.79
C LEU A 268 -17.08 0.96 34.58
N HIS A 269 -18.06 0.08 34.80
CA HIS A 269 -18.87 -0.47 33.72
C HIS A 269 -19.59 0.63 32.93
N ILE A 270 -20.25 1.57 33.61
CA ILE A 270 -20.91 2.72 32.97
C ILE A 270 -19.87 3.60 32.23
N LYS A 271 -18.68 3.83 32.79
CA LYS A 271 -17.61 4.58 32.09
C LYS A 271 -17.20 3.91 30.79
N ILE A 272 -17.04 2.58 30.77
CA ILE A 272 -16.68 1.84 29.55
C ILE A 272 -17.80 1.95 28.51
N ILE A 273 -19.08 1.85 28.91
CA ILE A 273 -20.23 2.07 28.00
C ILE A 273 -20.12 3.42 27.28
N TYR A 274 -19.91 4.50 28.03
CA TYR A 274 -19.85 5.85 27.44
C TYR A 274 -18.56 6.06 26.63
N LEU A 275 -17.42 5.59 27.14
CA LEU A 275 -16.14 5.72 26.46
C LEU A 275 -16.13 4.96 25.12
N SER A 276 -16.74 3.78 25.03
CA SER A 276 -16.84 3.01 23.79
C SER A 276 -17.59 3.75 22.67
N LEU A 277 -18.55 4.61 23.01
CA LEU A 277 -19.21 5.50 22.05
C LEU A 277 -18.34 6.70 21.71
N TYR A 278 -17.76 7.34 22.73
CA TYR A 278 -17.06 8.62 22.56
C TYR A 278 -15.71 8.45 21.84
N ALA A 279 -15.01 7.35 22.10
CA ALA A 279 -13.75 7.00 21.45
C ALA A 279 -13.91 6.51 20.00
N ALA A 280 -15.10 6.03 19.62
CA ALA A 280 -15.39 5.63 18.25
C ALA A 280 -15.41 6.82 17.28
N VAL A 281 -15.90 7.99 17.73
CA VAL A 281 -16.06 9.18 16.89
C VAL A 281 -14.75 9.76 16.34
N PRO A 282 -13.66 9.98 17.12
CA PRO A 282 -12.40 10.48 16.56
C PRO A 282 -11.77 9.48 15.59
N LEU A 283 -11.93 8.17 15.82
CA LEU A 283 -11.48 7.14 14.88
C LEU A 283 -12.22 7.27 13.54
N LEU A 284 -13.53 7.48 13.59
CA LEU A 284 -14.36 7.67 12.39
C LEU A 284 -14.02 8.99 11.66
N ILE A 285 -13.77 10.08 12.40
CA ILE A 285 -13.35 11.39 11.85
C ILE A 285 -12.05 11.24 11.03
N TRP A 286 -11.04 10.60 11.62
CA TRP A 286 -9.75 10.37 10.96
C TRP A 286 -9.86 9.38 9.79
N PHE A 287 -10.67 8.34 9.93
CA PHE A 287 -11.00 7.45 8.83
C PHE A 287 -11.55 8.21 7.61
N PHE A 288 -12.55 9.08 7.80
CA PHE A 288 -13.11 9.86 6.69
C PHE A 288 -12.11 10.86 6.12
N TYR A 289 -11.26 11.49 6.95
CA TYR A 289 -10.21 12.39 6.47
C TYR A 289 -9.28 11.69 5.46
N TYR A 290 -8.80 10.48 5.78
CA TYR A 290 -7.92 9.72 4.88
C TYR A 290 -8.68 9.10 3.70
N LEU A 291 -9.93 8.67 3.88
CA LEU A 291 -10.74 8.06 2.83
C LEU A 291 -11.05 9.03 1.68
N ILE A 292 -11.45 10.27 2.03
CA ILE A 292 -11.78 11.35 1.09
C ILE A 292 -10.83 12.54 1.24
N LYS A 293 -9.53 12.22 1.34
CA LYS A 293 -8.46 13.23 1.36
C LYS A 293 -8.62 14.21 0.20
N GLY A 294 -8.55 15.51 0.51
CA GLY A 294 -8.77 16.62 -0.42
C GLY A 294 -10.19 17.20 -0.43
N TYR A 295 -11.16 16.54 0.21
CA TYR A 295 -12.51 17.09 0.41
C TYR A 295 -12.70 17.58 1.85
N VAL A 296 -12.15 16.83 2.80
CA VAL A 296 -12.20 17.13 4.23
C VAL A 296 -11.00 18.00 4.62
N SER A 297 -11.25 19.07 5.38
CA SER A 297 -10.21 19.96 5.88
C SER A 297 -9.47 19.33 7.06
N LEU A 298 -8.14 19.42 7.06
CA LEU A 298 -7.31 18.96 8.18
C LEU A 298 -7.61 19.75 9.46
N LEU A 299 -7.86 21.06 9.34
CA LEU A 299 -8.22 21.92 10.48
C LEU A 299 -9.51 21.44 11.15
N TYR A 300 -10.58 21.22 10.36
CA TYR A 300 -11.84 20.71 10.90
C TYR A 300 -11.69 19.31 11.49
N THR A 301 -10.87 18.45 10.88
CA THR A 301 -10.56 17.12 11.41
C THR A 301 -9.96 17.20 12.82
N HIS A 302 -8.98 18.10 13.03
CA HIS A 302 -8.39 18.32 14.36
C HIS A 302 -9.39 18.91 15.35
N ILE A 303 -10.17 19.92 14.96
CA ILE A 303 -11.16 20.55 15.83
C ILE A 303 -12.18 19.50 16.30
N LEU A 304 -12.81 18.78 15.36
CA LEU A 304 -13.83 17.77 15.68
C LEU A 304 -13.24 16.64 16.54
N SER A 305 -12.02 16.16 16.22
CA SER A 305 -11.34 15.14 17.03
C SER A 305 -11.05 15.63 18.45
N THR A 306 -10.61 16.87 18.61
CA THR A 306 -10.30 17.47 19.92
C THR A 306 -11.55 17.60 20.78
N ILE A 307 -12.66 18.05 20.19
CA ILE A 307 -13.97 18.11 20.87
C ILE A 307 -14.37 16.70 21.32
N SER A 308 -14.24 15.69 20.46
CA SER A 308 -14.59 14.32 20.84
C SER A 308 -13.70 13.76 21.95
N LEU A 309 -12.39 14.04 21.90
CA LEU A 309 -11.45 13.64 22.95
C LEU A 309 -11.74 14.35 24.28
N PHE A 310 -12.19 15.60 24.25
CA PHE A 310 -12.64 16.32 25.44
C PHE A 310 -13.82 15.61 26.12
N PHE A 311 -14.79 15.10 25.35
CA PHE A 311 -15.87 14.27 25.90
C PHE A 311 -15.35 12.96 26.52
N CYS A 312 -14.33 12.32 25.93
CA CYS A 312 -13.68 11.16 26.56
C CYS A 312 -13.04 11.53 27.91
N LEU A 313 -12.36 12.67 27.99
CA LEU A 313 -11.77 13.16 29.24
C LEU A 313 -12.84 13.43 30.31
N ILE A 314 -14.00 13.97 29.92
CA ILE A 314 -15.15 14.12 30.84
C ILE A 314 -15.54 12.76 31.44
N VAL A 315 -15.64 11.69 30.63
CA VAL A 315 -16.00 10.35 31.13
C VAL A 315 -14.94 9.79 32.08
N VAL A 316 -13.66 9.99 31.77
CA VAL A 316 -12.55 9.45 32.57
C VAL A 316 -12.47 10.15 33.94
N PHE A 317 -12.51 11.48 33.96
CA PHE A 317 -12.20 12.26 35.17
C PHE A 317 -13.42 12.68 35.98
N MET A 318 -14.58 12.86 35.36
CA MET A 318 -15.76 13.35 36.08
C MET A 318 -16.55 12.22 36.76
N PRO A 319 -17.30 12.52 37.83
CA PRO A 319 -18.23 11.58 38.45
C PRO A 319 -19.41 11.25 37.53
N ILE A 320 -20.10 10.14 37.83
CA ILE A 320 -21.19 9.57 37.03
C ILE A 320 -22.34 10.53 36.79
N GLU A 321 -22.62 11.43 37.73
CA GLU A 321 -23.65 12.45 37.59
C GLU A 321 -23.35 13.47 36.50
N ILE A 322 -22.07 13.81 36.31
CA ILE A 322 -21.62 14.83 35.37
C ILE A 322 -21.44 14.21 33.98
N PHE A 323 -20.66 13.14 33.86
CA PHE A 323 -20.35 12.62 32.53
C PHE A 323 -21.58 12.03 31.85
N THR A 324 -22.52 11.45 32.59
CA THR A 324 -23.73 10.90 31.95
C THR A 324 -24.59 12.01 31.33
N ARG A 325 -24.64 13.22 31.91
CA ARG A 325 -25.34 14.39 31.34
C ARG A 325 -24.75 14.85 30.01
N SER A 326 -23.45 14.62 29.80
CA SER A 326 -22.76 15.04 28.57
C SER A 326 -23.31 14.39 27.30
N ILE A 327 -23.99 13.24 27.40
CA ILE A 327 -24.43 12.45 26.24
C ILE A 327 -25.42 13.18 25.33
N LYS A 328 -26.25 14.08 25.87
CA LYS A 328 -27.19 14.86 25.05
C LYS A 328 -26.44 15.81 24.11
N PHE A 329 -25.37 16.45 24.61
CA PHE A 329 -24.50 17.31 23.82
C PHE A 329 -23.66 16.50 22.84
N PHE A 330 -23.18 15.33 23.27
CA PHE A 330 -22.44 14.43 22.39
C PHE A 330 -23.28 13.93 21.22
N TYR A 331 -24.55 13.56 21.43
CA TYR A 331 -25.45 13.19 20.35
C TYR A 331 -25.72 14.33 19.38
N PHE A 332 -25.92 15.55 19.87
CA PHE A 332 -26.03 16.71 18.99
C PHE A 332 -24.76 16.91 18.14
N PHE A 333 -23.60 16.73 18.75
CA PHE A 333 -22.31 16.77 18.06
C PHE A 333 -22.19 15.68 16.98
N ILE A 334 -22.62 14.44 17.25
CA ILE A 334 -22.68 13.36 16.24
C ILE A 334 -23.57 13.76 15.06
N LEU A 335 -24.74 14.37 15.29
CA LEU A 335 -25.62 14.81 14.21
C LEU A 335 -24.95 15.84 13.29
N LEU A 336 -24.22 16.80 13.85
CA LEU A 336 -23.44 17.77 13.08
C LEU A 336 -22.35 17.10 12.23
N ILE A 337 -21.65 16.10 12.81
CA ILE A 337 -20.64 15.29 12.12
C ILE A 337 -21.27 14.53 10.94
N ILE A 338 -22.42 13.88 11.16
CA ILE A 338 -23.16 13.16 10.12
C ILE A 338 -23.48 14.09 8.95
N VAL A 339 -24.09 15.26 9.23
CA VAL A 339 -24.45 16.24 8.19
C VAL A 339 -23.20 16.70 7.43
N TYR A 340 -22.12 17.03 8.14
CA TYR A 340 -20.86 17.45 7.54
C TYR A 340 -20.28 16.39 6.60
N TYR A 341 -20.15 15.13 7.06
CA TYR A 341 -19.54 14.08 6.24
C TYR A 341 -20.43 13.61 5.09
N LEU A 342 -21.76 13.57 5.26
CA LEU A 342 -22.67 13.30 4.14
C LEU A 342 -22.51 14.35 3.03
N TYR A 343 -22.44 15.63 3.38
CA TYR A 343 -22.16 16.70 2.40
C TYR A 343 -20.83 16.48 1.65
N GLN A 344 -19.78 16.11 2.38
CA GLN A 344 -18.45 15.88 1.78
C GLN A 344 -18.41 14.64 0.88
N ILE A 345 -19.14 13.58 1.24
CA ILE A 345 -19.31 12.38 0.40
C ILE A 345 -20.06 12.75 -0.88
N ILE A 346 -21.15 13.52 -0.80
CA ILE A 346 -21.90 13.98 -1.98
C ILE A 346 -20.99 14.78 -2.91
N LYS A 347 -20.17 15.70 -2.37
CA LYS A 347 -19.18 16.46 -3.14
C LYS A 347 -18.12 15.56 -3.79
N ALA A 348 -17.71 14.47 -3.13
CA ALA A 348 -16.77 13.49 -3.68
C ALA A 348 -17.38 12.68 -4.83
N VAL A 349 -18.63 12.24 -4.68
CA VAL A 349 -19.40 11.54 -5.73
C VAL A 349 -19.59 12.44 -6.96
N ALA A 350 -19.93 13.71 -6.77
CA ALA A 350 -20.13 14.68 -7.86
C ALA A 350 -18.85 14.90 -8.72
N LYS A 351 -17.66 14.58 -8.20
CA LYS A 351 -16.40 14.63 -8.95
C LYS A 351 -16.04 13.30 -9.65
N GLY A 352 -16.92 12.31 -9.63
CA GLY A 352 -16.81 11.08 -10.43
C GLY A 352 -15.83 10.03 -9.91
N LYS A 353 -15.57 9.99 -8.59
CA LYS A 353 -14.70 8.93 -8.04
C LYS A 353 -15.40 7.56 -8.12
N PRO A 354 -14.79 6.53 -8.75
CA PRO A 354 -15.40 5.21 -8.87
C PRO A 354 -15.64 4.56 -7.51
N GLY A 355 -16.74 3.82 -7.38
CA GLY A 355 -17.15 3.11 -6.16
C GLY A 355 -17.78 3.97 -5.05
N PHE A 356 -17.65 5.30 -5.09
CA PHE A 356 -18.15 6.19 -4.04
C PHE A 356 -19.69 6.24 -3.93
N VAL A 357 -20.41 5.80 -4.96
CA VAL A 357 -21.87 5.70 -4.96
C VAL A 357 -22.35 4.71 -3.91
N PHE A 358 -21.81 3.49 -3.90
CA PHE A 358 -22.17 2.47 -2.90
C PHE A 358 -21.77 2.87 -1.49
N LEU A 359 -20.62 3.55 -1.35
CA LEU A 359 -20.23 4.17 -0.08
C LEU A 359 -21.23 5.23 0.37
N SER A 360 -21.77 6.06 -0.53
CA SER A 360 -22.75 7.08 -0.17
C SER A 360 -24.08 6.48 0.29
N LEU A 361 -24.60 5.44 -0.39
CA LEU A 361 -25.84 4.77 0.00
C LEU A 361 -25.70 4.09 1.36
N SER A 362 -24.59 3.38 1.57
CA SER A 362 -24.31 2.73 2.84
C SER A 362 -24.04 3.73 3.98
N ALA A 363 -23.43 4.89 3.70
CA ALA A 363 -23.28 5.98 4.66
C ALA A 363 -24.62 6.60 5.07
N VAL A 364 -25.57 6.73 4.14
CA VAL A 364 -26.94 7.20 4.44
C VAL A 364 -27.64 6.20 5.36
N PHE A 365 -27.55 4.91 5.07
CA PHE A 365 -28.13 3.88 5.95
C PHE A 365 -27.49 3.89 7.35
N LEU A 366 -26.16 3.95 7.44
CA LEU A 366 -25.46 4.07 8.74
C LEU A 366 -25.90 5.33 9.51
N SER A 367 -26.07 6.45 8.80
CA SER A 367 -26.56 7.70 9.39
C SER A 367 -27.98 7.55 9.92
N TYR A 368 -28.88 6.95 9.15
CA TYR A 368 -30.24 6.62 9.59
C TYR A 368 -30.24 5.72 10.83
N ALA A 369 -29.46 4.63 10.80
CA ALA A 369 -29.34 3.70 11.92
C ALA A 369 -28.84 4.40 13.19
N THR A 370 -27.85 5.28 13.06
CA THR A 370 -27.32 6.08 14.16
C THR A 370 -28.37 7.06 14.70
N VAL A 371 -29.07 7.78 13.83
CA VAL A 371 -30.13 8.74 14.23
C VAL A 371 -31.28 8.01 14.93
N ARG A 372 -31.70 6.86 14.40
CA ARG A 372 -32.72 6.00 15.02
C ARG A 372 -32.29 5.60 16.43
N ASP A 373 -31.08 5.06 16.59
CA ASP A 373 -30.59 4.63 17.90
C ASP A 373 -30.48 5.81 18.89
N ILE A 374 -30.11 7.02 18.43
CA ILE A 374 -30.13 8.25 19.25
C ILE A 374 -31.55 8.60 19.71
N ILE A 375 -32.54 8.55 18.82
CA ILE A 375 -33.95 8.86 19.13
C ILE A 375 -34.51 7.82 20.10
N TYR A 376 -34.27 6.54 19.84
CA TYR A 376 -34.76 5.44 20.69
C TYR A 376 -34.10 5.48 22.07
N TYR A 377 -32.80 5.76 22.15
CA TYR A 377 -32.13 5.99 23.42
C TYR A 377 -32.73 7.18 24.20
N ARG A 378 -33.12 8.26 23.51
CA ARG A 378 -33.80 9.41 24.14
C ARG A 378 -35.20 9.09 24.62
N LYS A 379 -35.96 8.30 23.86
CA LYS A 379 -37.29 7.82 24.26
C LYS A 379 -37.22 6.71 25.30
N GLU A 380 -36.02 6.23 25.63
CA GLU A 380 -35.76 5.14 26.57
C GLU A 380 -36.41 3.81 26.16
N ILE A 381 -36.86 3.76 24.90
CA ILE A 381 -37.34 2.56 24.21
C ILE A 381 -36.10 1.81 23.74
N GLN A 382 -35.78 0.71 24.43
CA GLN A 382 -34.64 -0.13 24.06
C GLN A 382 -35.05 -1.16 23.02
N ASP A 383 -34.56 -0.94 21.80
CA ASP A 383 -34.71 -1.82 20.66
C ASP A 383 -33.32 -2.29 20.16
N VAL A 384 -33.29 -3.17 19.17
CA VAL A 384 -32.07 -3.69 18.55
C VAL A 384 -31.19 -2.53 18.06
N GLU A 385 -29.91 -2.53 18.45
CA GLU A 385 -28.90 -1.54 18.04
C GLU A 385 -28.66 -1.65 16.53
N LEU A 386 -29.27 -0.75 15.76
CA LEU A 386 -29.23 -0.79 14.29
C LEU A 386 -27.90 -0.26 13.76
N THR A 387 -27.20 0.59 14.53
CA THR A 387 -25.91 1.17 14.15
C THR A 387 -24.88 0.09 13.81
N SER A 388 -24.85 -1.01 14.56
CA SER A 388 -23.95 -2.14 14.31
C SER A 388 -24.19 -2.75 12.93
N LEU A 389 -25.45 -2.98 12.54
CA LEU A 389 -25.82 -3.43 11.20
C LEU A 389 -25.45 -2.39 10.13
N GLY A 390 -25.66 -1.11 10.43
CA GLY A 390 -25.25 -0.01 9.56
C GLY A 390 -23.77 -0.03 9.23
N ILE A 391 -22.92 -0.39 10.21
CA ILE A 391 -21.48 -0.53 9.99
C ILE A 391 -21.18 -1.68 9.03
N PHE A 392 -21.83 -2.85 9.14
CA PHE A 392 -21.64 -3.95 8.18
C PHE A 392 -21.98 -3.53 6.76
N ILE A 393 -23.13 -2.87 6.58
CA ILE A 393 -23.54 -2.38 5.26
C ILE A 393 -22.55 -1.33 4.73
N PHE A 394 -22.02 -0.48 5.62
CA PHE A 394 -20.97 0.48 5.29
C PHE A 394 -19.66 -0.19 4.86
N VAL A 395 -19.26 -1.28 5.51
CA VAL A 395 -18.07 -2.08 5.15
C VAL A 395 -18.21 -2.64 3.74
N ILE A 396 -19.39 -3.16 3.39
CA ILE A 396 -19.67 -3.63 2.03
C ILE A 396 -19.50 -2.48 1.03
N GLY A 397 -20.04 -1.29 1.33
CA GLY A 397 -19.82 -0.08 0.53
C GLY A 397 -18.35 0.30 0.39
N LEU A 398 -17.56 0.18 1.47
CA LEU A 398 -16.11 0.41 1.46
C LEU A 398 -15.35 -0.64 0.64
N ALA A 399 -15.78 -1.90 0.66
CA ALA A 399 -15.22 -2.97 -0.15
C ALA A 399 -15.39 -2.65 -1.64
N PHE A 400 -16.57 -2.17 -2.07
CA PHE A 400 -16.78 -1.72 -3.46
C PHE A 400 -15.86 -0.57 -3.87
N VAL A 401 -15.65 0.43 -2.99
CA VAL A 401 -14.68 1.53 -3.25
C VAL A 401 -13.27 0.97 -3.39
N THR A 402 -12.87 0.07 -2.51
CA THR A 402 -11.53 -0.51 -2.48
C THR A 402 -11.27 -1.36 -3.72
N SER A 403 -12.22 -2.23 -4.09
CA SER A 403 -12.16 -3.02 -5.31
C SER A 403 -12.10 -2.16 -6.57
N GLY A 404 -12.88 -1.07 -6.63
CA GLY A 404 -12.80 -0.11 -7.74
C GLY A 404 -11.44 0.56 -7.86
N ARG A 405 -10.82 0.96 -6.74
CA ARG A 405 -9.46 1.52 -6.71
C ARG A 405 -8.41 0.50 -7.14
N LEU A 406 -8.54 -0.75 -6.68
CA LEU A 406 -7.64 -1.84 -7.04
C LEU A 406 -7.71 -2.11 -8.55
N ALA A 407 -8.92 -2.26 -9.10
CA ALA A 407 -9.13 -2.47 -10.53
C ALA A 407 -8.47 -1.35 -11.37
N GLN A 408 -8.69 -0.08 -11.01
CA GLN A 408 -8.08 1.05 -11.72
C GLN A 408 -6.54 1.07 -11.61
N THR A 409 -6.01 0.68 -10.45
CA THR A 409 -4.56 0.57 -10.23
C THR A 409 -3.96 -0.56 -11.08
N PHE A 410 -4.63 -1.71 -11.16
CA PHE A 410 -4.21 -2.83 -12.03
C PHE A 410 -4.17 -2.42 -13.50
N THR A 411 -5.21 -1.76 -14.01
CA THR A 411 -5.22 -1.25 -15.40
C THR A 411 -4.08 -0.25 -15.65
N THR A 412 -3.77 0.62 -14.67
CA THR A 412 -2.68 1.59 -14.79
C THR A 412 -1.31 0.90 -14.81
N ILE A 413 -1.12 -0.14 -13.99
CA ILE A 413 0.11 -0.95 -13.96
C ILE A 413 0.28 -1.68 -15.29
N GLU A 414 -0.78 -2.30 -15.81
CA GLU A 414 -0.76 -2.99 -17.11
C GLU A 414 -0.37 -2.03 -18.25
N GLN A 415 -0.96 -0.83 -18.29
CA GLN A 415 -0.60 0.20 -19.26
C GLN A 415 0.86 0.66 -19.12
N ALA A 416 1.33 0.90 -17.90
CA ALA A 416 2.71 1.28 -17.64
C ALA A 416 3.69 0.17 -18.06
N GLN A 417 3.33 -1.10 -17.88
CA GLN A 417 4.13 -2.25 -18.29
C GLN A 417 4.23 -2.35 -19.81
N ILE A 418 3.14 -2.12 -20.54
CA ILE A 418 3.14 -2.06 -22.01
C ILE A 418 4.05 -0.92 -22.50
N GLN A 419 3.94 0.28 -21.90
CA GLN A 419 4.79 1.42 -22.26
C GLN A 419 6.27 1.14 -21.99
N LEU A 420 6.59 0.50 -20.86
CA LEU A 420 7.96 0.14 -20.51
C LEU A 420 8.54 -0.86 -21.52
N GLN A 421 7.75 -1.86 -21.92
CA GLN A 421 8.17 -2.86 -22.91
C GLN A 421 8.44 -2.22 -24.28
N GLN A 422 7.54 -1.36 -24.74
CA GLN A 422 7.73 -0.61 -26.00
C GLN A 422 8.97 0.29 -25.94
N GLY A 423 9.20 0.99 -24.82
CA GLY A 423 10.38 1.81 -24.62
C GLY A 423 11.68 0.99 -24.63
N LYS A 424 11.66 -0.21 -24.04
CA LYS A 424 12.79 -1.15 -24.07
C LYS A 424 13.11 -1.60 -25.49
N GLU A 425 12.11 -2.01 -26.27
CA GLU A 425 12.30 -2.44 -27.67
C GLU A 425 12.85 -1.32 -28.56
N GLN A 426 12.38 -0.08 -28.36
CA GLN A 426 12.93 1.09 -29.07
C GLN A 426 14.39 1.36 -28.70
N LEU A 427 14.72 1.24 -27.41
CA LEU A 427 16.08 1.42 -26.93
C LEU A 427 17.01 0.34 -27.49
N GLU A 428 16.58 -0.93 -27.49
CA GLU A 428 17.35 -2.04 -28.06
C GLU A 428 17.63 -1.82 -29.55
N LYS A 429 16.62 -1.41 -30.34
CA LYS A 429 16.82 -1.04 -31.75
C LYS A 429 17.84 0.09 -31.91
N LYS A 430 17.73 1.15 -31.11
CA LYS A 430 18.66 2.28 -31.19
C LYS A 430 20.08 1.91 -30.78
N VAL A 431 20.23 1.03 -29.79
CA VAL A 431 21.53 0.48 -29.38
C VAL A 431 22.12 -0.36 -30.51
N GLU A 432 21.33 -1.21 -31.16
CA GLU A 432 21.77 -2.03 -32.29
C GLU A 432 22.21 -1.15 -33.47
N GLU A 433 21.41 -0.16 -33.86
CA GLU A 433 21.72 0.81 -34.91
C GLU A 433 23.04 1.54 -34.61
N ARG A 434 23.18 2.09 -33.40
CA ARG A 434 24.41 2.79 -32.98
C ARG A 434 25.61 1.87 -32.97
N THR A 435 25.46 0.64 -32.49
CA THR A 435 26.55 -0.34 -32.46
C THR A 435 27.01 -0.69 -33.88
N LYS A 436 26.06 -0.80 -34.82
CA LYS A 436 26.37 -1.01 -36.24
C LYS A 436 27.09 0.18 -36.86
N GLU A 437 26.63 1.41 -36.62
CA GLU A 437 27.29 2.65 -37.06
C GLU A 437 28.72 2.74 -36.53
N LEU A 438 28.91 2.51 -35.22
CA LEU A 438 30.21 2.48 -34.55
C LEU A 438 31.14 1.44 -35.18
N ARG A 439 30.64 0.24 -35.46
CA ARG A 439 31.43 -0.82 -36.10
C ARG A 439 31.89 -0.41 -37.50
N ILE A 440 31.01 0.18 -38.30
CA ILE A 440 31.34 0.65 -39.66
C ILE A 440 32.37 1.79 -39.59
N ALA A 441 32.18 2.77 -38.71
CA ALA A 441 33.12 3.86 -38.52
C ALA A 441 34.50 3.36 -38.07
N ASN A 442 34.57 2.44 -37.11
CA ASN A 442 35.82 1.83 -36.67
C ASN A 442 36.53 1.08 -37.80
N GLN A 443 35.80 0.33 -38.63
CA GLN A 443 36.37 -0.35 -39.80
C GLN A 443 36.94 0.64 -40.84
N GLN A 444 36.30 1.80 -41.03
CA GLN A 444 36.80 2.85 -41.93
C GLN A 444 38.06 3.52 -41.36
N LEU A 445 38.08 3.83 -40.07
CA LEU A 445 39.26 4.37 -39.38
C LEU A 445 40.45 3.41 -39.45
N GLU A 446 40.21 2.10 -39.26
CA GLU A 446 41.27 1.10 -39.36
C GLU A 446 41.92 1.05 -40.75
N LYS A 447 41.11 1.17 -41.82
CA LYS A 447 41.64 1.23 -43.20
C LYS A 447 42.48 2.49 -43.47
N LEU A 448 42.09 3.63 -42.91
CA LEU A 448 42.84 4.89 -43.05
C LEU A 448 44.17 4.88 -42.28
N SER A 449 44.36 3.92 -41.36
CA SER A 449 45.55 3.81 -40.51
C SER A 449 46.70 3.01 -41.14
N PHE A 450 46.65 2.62 -42.43
CA PHE A 450 47.64 1.71 -43.05
C PHE A 450 48.73 2.38 -43.90
N VAL A 451 48.66 3.69 -44.13
CA VAL A 451 49.65 4.44 -44.91
C VAL A 451 50.53 5.27 -43.99
N ASP A 452 51.82 5.39 -44.30
CA ASP A 452 52.73 6.31 -43.62
C ASP A 452 52.50 7.75 -44.10
N GLY A 453 52.26 8.67 -43.18
CA GLY A 453 51.86 10.05 -43.50
C GLY A 453 52.95 10.90 -44.18
N LEU A 454 54.22 10.49 -44.13
CA LEU A 454 55.32 11.23 -44.77
C LEU A 454 55.65 10.69 -46.16
N THR A 455 55.78 9.36 -46.28
CA THR A 455 56.27 8.69 -47.48
C THR A 455 55.15 8.22 -48.40
N ASN A 456 53.91 8.17 -47.90
CA ASN A 456 52.70 7.72 -48.60
C ASN A 456 52.73 6.25 -49.09
N ILE A 457 53.73 5.48 -48.66
CA ILE A 457 53.76 4.02 -48.80
C ILE A 457 53.13 3.37 -47.55
N PRO A 458 52.82 2.07 -47.56
CA PRO A 458 52.30 1.40 -46.39
C PRO A 458 53.18 1.54 -45.14
N ASN A 459 52.59 1.61 -43.96
CA ASN A 459 53.32 1.72 -42.69
C ASN A 459 53.60 0.34 -42.07
N ARG A 460 54.35 0.34 -40.95
CA ARG A 460 54.69 -0.88 -40.19
C ARG A 460 53.49 -1.77 -39.87
N ARG A 461 52.34 -1.19 -39.51
CA ARG A 461 51.14 -1.96 -39.18
C ARG A 461 50.61 -2.72 -40.41
N PHE A 462 50.66 -2.11 -41.59
CA PHE A 462 50.29 -2.80 -42.83
C PHE A 462 51.34 -3.81 -43.28
N PHE A 463 52.63 -3.55 -43.00
CA PHE A 463 53.71 -4.53 -43.17
C PHE A 463 53.45 -5.78 -42.35
N ASP A 464 53.21 -5.66 -41.03
CA ASP A 464 53.03 -6.82 -40.15
C ASP A 464 51.84 -7.68 -40.61
N ASN A 465 50.75 -7.05 -41.05
CA ASN A 465 49.59 -7.71 -41.62
C ASN A 465 49.91 -8.41 -42.96
N THR A 466 50.64 -7.74 -43.83
CA THR A 466 51.03 -8.29 -45.14
C THR A 466 52.00 -9.46 -44.97
N LEU A 467 52.97 -9.35 -44.07
CA LEU A 467 53.91 -10.40 -43.75
C LEU A 467 53.19 -11.64 -43.22
N GLU A 468 52.25 -11.47 -42.28
CA GLU A 468 51.45 -12.59 -41.76
C GLU A 468 50.68 -13.29 -42.89
N LYS A 469 50.05 -12.52 -43.78
CA LYS A 469 49.31 -13.06 -44.92
C LYS A 469 50.24 -13.81 -45.88
N LYS A 470 51.36 -13.20 -46.28
CA LYS A 470 52.34 -13.79 -47.20
C LYS A 470 53.06 -14.99 -46.61
N TRP A 471 53.30 -15.00 -45.30
CA TRP A 471 53.84 -16.15 -44.59
C TRP A 471 52.91 -17.36 -44.72
N ARG A 472 51.61 -17.20 -44.46
CA ARG A 472 50.62 -18.29 -44.62
C ARG A 472 50.50 -18.76 -46.08
N GLU A 473 50.53 -17.84 -47.03
CA GLU A 473 50.51 -18.18 -48.47
C GLU A 473 51.75 -19.01 -48.86
N ALA A 474 52.94 -18.58 -48.44
CA ALA A 474 54.20 -19.30 -48.68
C ALA A 474 54.24 -20.66 -47.99
N ASP A 475 53.70 -20.76 -46.77
CA ASP A 475 53.61 -22.01 -45.99
C ASP A 475 52.72 -23.05 -46.69
N SER A 476 51.55 -22.61 -47.17
CA SER A 476 50.61 -23.47 -47.88
C SER A 476 51.11 -23.94 -49.25
N SER A 477 51.95 -23.14 -49.91
CA SER A 477 52.50 -23.42 -51.24
C SER A 477 53.90 -24.02 -51.21
N ASN A 478 54.47 -24.21 -50.01
CA ASN A 478 55.85 -24.64 -49.78
C ASN A 478 56.89 -23.82 -50.58
N LYS A 479 56.65 -22.50 -50.66
CA LYS A 479 57.50 -21.54 -51.37
C LYS A 479 58.35 -20.74 -50.38
N ALA A 480 59.48 -20.24 -50.87
CA ALA A 480 60.32 -19.35 -50.09
C ALA A 480 59.69 -17.95 -49.97
N LEU A 481 59.91 -17.32 -48.81
CA LEU A 481 59.59 -15.93 -48.57
C LEU A 481 60.89 -15.20 -48.24
N SER A 482 61.22 -14.18 -49.02
CA SER A 482 62.38 -13.32 -48.77
C SER A 482 61.94 -12.00 -48.16
N LEU A 483 62.72 -11.51 -47.20
CA LEU A 483 62.54 -10.22 -46.55
C LEU A 483 63.81 -9.40 -46.71
N LEU A 484 63.64 -8.16 -47.13
CA LEU A 484 64.71 -7.16 -47.19
C LEU A 484 64.43 -6.12 -46.11
N MET A 485 65.36 -5.95 -45.18
CA MET A 485 65.39 -4.80 -44.28
C MET A 485 66.36 -3.76 -44.85
N VAL A 486 65.88 -2.54 -45.04
CA VAL A 486 66.60 -1.47 -45.71
C VAL A 486 66.69 -0.29 -44.77
N ASP A 487 67.87 0.32 -44.65
CA ASP A 487 68.09 1.49 -43.82
C ASP A 487 68.97 2.52 -44.54
N ILE A 488 68.64 3.80 -44.36
CA ILE A 488 69.38 4.91 -44.96
C ILE A 488 70.67 5.16 -44.16
N ASP A 489 71.80 5.04 -44.85
CA ASP A 489 73.10 5.23 -44.22
C ASP A 489 73.29 6.68 -43.74
N ASN A 490 73.79 6.82 -42.51
CA ASN A 490 74.11 8.12 -41.89
C ASN A 490 72.91 9.08 -41.81
N PHE A 491 71.67 8.58 -41.78
CA PHE A 491 70.48 9.43 -41.80
C PHE A 491 70.43 10.49 -40.69
N LYS A 492 70.86 10.12 -39.48
CA LYS A 492 71.02 11.09 -38.38
C LYS A 492 71.98 12.23 -38.74
N GLN A 493 73.13 11.92 -39.34
CA GLN A 493 74.09 12.93 -39.79
C GLN A 493 73.51 13.81 -40.90
N ILE A 494 72.71 13.24 -41.81
CA ILE A 494 72.01 13.99 -42.85
C ILE A 494 71.05 15.01 -42.21
N ASN A 495 70.25 14.58 -41.23
CA ASN A 495 69.36 15.47 -40.48
C ASN A 495 70.11 16.55 -39.70
N ASP A 496 71.20 16.17 -39.02
CA ASP A 496 72.01 17.09 -38.21
C ASP A 496 72.71 18.14 -39.09
N THR A 497 73.04 17.80 -40.35
CA THR A 497 73.77 18.68 -41.27
C THR A 497 72.84 19.58 -42.11
N TYR A 498 71.76 19.00 -42.65
CA TYR A 498 70.90 19.66 -43.65
C TYR A 498 69.49 19.97 -43.13
N GLY A 499 69.20 19.60 -41.88
CA GLY A 499 67.90 19.78 -41.23
C GLY A 499 66.91 18.66 -41.55
N HIS A 500 65.94 18.47 -40.65
CA HIS A 500 64.93 17.42 -40.76
C HIS A 500 64.08 17.50 -42.04
N LEU A 501 63.79 18.71 -42.55
CA LEU A 501 63.06 18.87 -43.80
C LEU A 501 63.79 18.24 -45.00
N PHE A 502 65.12 18.32 -45.02
CA PHE A 502 65.91 17.68 -46.07
C PHE A 502 65.94 16.16 -45.90
N GLY A 503 66.03 15.66 -44.66
CA GLY A 503 65.88 14.23 -44.39
C GLY A 503 64.51 13.67 -44.79
N ASP A 504 63.44 14.44 -44.57
CA ASP A 504 62.09 14.09 -45.02
C ASP A 504 62.00 13.95 -46.54
N GLU A 505 62.64 14.86 -47.29
CA GLU A 505 62.72 14.75 -48.76
C GLU A 505 63.54 13.52 -49.19
N CYS A 506 64.63 13.20 -48.48
CA CYS A 506 65.39 11.97 -48.71
C CYS A 506 64.53 10.72 -48.50
N LEU A 507 63.74 10.68 -47.42
CA LEU A 507 62.81 9.58 -47.12
C LEU A 507 61.75 9.42 -48.21
N LYS A 508 61.11 10.52 -48.64
CA LYS A 508 60.11 10.49 -49.73
C LYS A 508 60.70 9.98 -51.03
N LYS A 509 61.92 10.41 -51.36
CA LYS A 509 62.58 10.02 -52.62
C LYS A 509 62.96 8.54 -52.61
N ILE A 510 63.54 8.04 -51.52
CA ILE A 510 63.85 6.61 -51.37
C ILE A 510 62.58 5.78 -51.38
N ALA A 511 61.56 6.18 -50.61
CA ALA A 511 60.28 5.49 -50.61
C ALA A 511 59.72 5.36 -52.03
N LYS A 512 59.74 6.45 -52.81
CA LYS A 512 59.21 6.43 -54.18
C LYS A 512 60.02 5.56 -55.13
N LEU A 513 61.35 5.58 -55.00
CA LEU A 513 62.23 4.75 -55.83
C LEU A 513 62.03 3.27 -55.52
N LEU A 514 62.07 2.90 -54.24
CA LEU A 514 61.88 1.51 -53.83
C LEU A 514 60.47 1.02 -54.13
N GLU A 515 59.44 1.86 -53.95
CA GLU A 515 58.05 1.56 -54.38
C GLU A 515 57.96 1.30 -55.88
N THR A 516 58.56 2.15 -56.72
CA THR A 516 58.59 1.96 -58.18
C THR A 516 59.26 0.62 -58.56
N GLU A 517 60.33 0.27 -57.86
CA GLU A 517 61.07 -0.96 -58.08
C GLU A 517 60.27 -2.19 -57.65
N THR A 518 59.59 -2.14 -56.51
CA THR A 518 58.73 -3.23 -56.02
C THR A 518 57.45 -3.37 -56.85
N ASP A 519 56.83 -2.27 -57.25
CA ASP A 519 55.62 -2.27 -58.09
C ASP A 519 55.89 -2.92 -59.46
N ALA A 520 57.05 -2.63 -60.07
CA ALA A 520 57.44 -3.20 -61.35
C ALA A 520 57.51 -4.74 -61.36
N ILE A 521 57.66 -5.36 -60.19
CA ILE A 521 57.67 -6.82 -60.02
C ILE A 521 56.49 -7.33 -59.18
N GLY A 522 55.51 -6.48 -58.88
CA GLY A 522 54.32 -6.81 -58.11
C GLY A 522 54.59 -7.22 -56.66
N LYS A 523 55.58 -6.59 -56.01
CA LYS A 523 56.01 -6.89 -54.64
C LYS A 523 55.70 -5.74 -53.68
N PHE A 524 55.84 -6.04 -52.39
CA PHE A 524 55.35 -5.17 -51.32
C PHE A 524 56.49 -4.40 -50.66
N ILE A 525 56.28 -3.11 -50.41
CA ILE A 525 57.14 -2.26 -49.58
C ILE A 525 56.34 -1.58 -48.47
N ALA A 526 57.00 -1.33 -47.33
CA ALA A 526 56.50 -0.46 -46.28
C ALA A 526 57.62 0.34 -45.62
N ARG A 527 57.26 1.46 -45.01
CA ARG A 527 58.14 2.14 -44.04
C ARG A 527 58.03 1.41 -42.69
N TYR A 528 59.14 0.81 -42.27
CA TYR A 528 59.20 0.01 -41.05
C TYR A 528 59.29 0.88 -39.79
N GLY A 529 60.01 2.01 -39.86
CA GLY A 529 60.06 3.03 -38.81
C GLY A 529 61.25 3.96 -38.99
N GLY A 530 61.11 5.26 -38.67
CA GLY A 530 62.21 6.21 -38.85
C GLY A 530 62.74 6.23 -40.29
N GLU A 531 63.99 5.84 -40.47
CA GLU A 531 64.71 5.69 -41.74
C GLU A 531 64.69 4.28 -42.35
N GLU A 532 63.97 3.35 -41.73
CA GLU A 532 63.93 1.94 -42.11
C GLU A 532 62.74 1.63 -43.03
N PHE A 533 63.00 0.82 -44.04
CA PHE A 533 62.01 0.27 -44.97
C PHE A 533 62.10 -1.24 -44.99
N ALA A 534 60.97 -1.91 -45.22
CA ALA A 534 60.91 -3.36 -45.33
C ALA A 534 60.23 -3.75 -46.64
N ILE A 535 60.83 -4.70 -47.36
CA ILE A 535 60.29 -5.22 -48.63
C ILE A 535 60.06 -6.72 -48.49
N ILE A 536 58.86 -7.17 -48.87
CA ILE A 536 58.48 -8.58 -48.85
C ILE A 536 58.47 -9.10 -50.29
N LEU A 537 59.26 -10.14 -50.55
CA LEU A 537 59.35 -10.81 -51.84
C LEU A 537 58.86 -12.26 -51.69
N ASP A 538 57.61 -12.50 -52.08
CA ASP A 538 57.05 -13.85 -52.16
C ASP A 538 57.53 -14.59 -53.41
N ASP A 539 57.78 -15.90 -53.30
CA ASP A 539 58.22 -16.75 -54.43
C ASP A 539 59.58 -16.33 -55.03
N PHE A 540 60.50 -15.87 -54.18
CA PHE A 540 61.87 -15.50 -54.56
C PHE A 540 62.86 -16.45 -53.87
N THR A 541 63.84 -16.93 -54.63
CA THR A 541 65.03 -17.60 -54.11
C THR A 541 66.05 -16.59 -53.57
N ASP A 542 67.02 -17.04 -52.78
CA ASP A 542 68.09 -16.19 -52.22
C ASP A 542 68.81 -15.38 -53.30
N SER A 543 69.12 -16.03 -54.43
CA SER A 543 69.82 -15.38 -55.55
C SER A 543 68.96 -14.32 -56.27
N GLU A 544 67.63 -14.52 -56.32
CA GLU A 544 66.70 -13.56 -56.91
C GLU A 544 66.47 -12.38 -55.97
N ALA A 545 66.29 -12.64 -54.67
CA ALA A 545 66.18 -11.61 -53.64
C ALA A 545 67.45 -10.77 -53.57
N GLU A 546 68.63 -11.40 -53.62
CA GLU A 546 69.91 -10.70 -53.68
C GLU A 546 70.02 -9.83 -54.94
N ARG A 547 69.63 -10.35 -56.11
CA ARG A 547 69.65 -9.58 -57.36
C ARG A 547 68.72 -8.37 -57.30
N PHE A 548 67.55 -8.52 -56.69
CA PHE A 548 66.62 -7.42 -56.46
C PHE A 548 67.20 -6.40 -55.48
N ALA A 549 67.77 -6.84 -54.36
CA ALA A 549 68.46 -5.96 -53.40
C ALA A 549 69.60 -5.18 -54.06
N LYS A 550 70.41 -5.81 -54.94
CA LYS A 550 71.45 -5.13 -55.74
C LYS A 550 70.87 -4.03 -56.62
N ARG A 551 69.71 -4.30 -57.23
CA ARG A 551 69.00 -3.34 -58.07
C ARG A 551 68.53 -2.14 -57.23
N CYS A 552 67.90 -2.37 -56.07
CA CYS A 552 67.52 -1.31 -55.14
C CYS A 552 68.70 -0.44 -54.72
N LEU A 553 69.82 -1.08 -54.34
CA LEU A 553 71.07 -0.41 -53.97
C LEU A 553 71.56 0.52 -55.09
N LYS A 554 71.62 0.01 -56.33
CA LYS A 554 72.08 0.76 -57.49
C LYS A 554 71.14 1.92 -57.86
N VAL A 555 69.82 1.73 -57.78
CA VAL A 555 68.85 2.78 -58.08
C VAL A 555 68.93 3.91 -57.05
N VAL A 556 69.10 3.58 -55.78
CA VAL A 556 69.29 4.59 -54.72
C VAL A 556 70.64 5.29 -54.86
N GLN A 557 71.74 4.59 -55.16
CA GLN A 557 73.05 5.24 -55.38
C GLN A 557 73.05 6.26 -56.52
N ASN A 558 72.21 6.07 -57.54
CA ASN A 558 72.09 6.98 -58.68
C ASN A 558 71.03 8.08 -58.45
N VAL A 559 70.46 8.19 -57.26
CA VAL A 559 69.47 9.22 -56.96
C VAL A 559 70.13 10.58 -56.85
N ASN A 560 69.62 11.54 -57.63
CA ASN A 560 69.96 12.94 -57.45
C ASN A 560 68.85 13.62 -56.62
N ILE A 561 69.22 14.13 -55.45
CA ILE A 561 68.34 14.90 -54.55
C ILE A 561 68.91 16.31 -54.50
N SER A 562 68.32 17.19 -55.32
CA SER A 562 68.35 18.67 -55.29
C SER A 562 69.60 19.41 -54.79
N ASN A 563 70.13 20.32 -55.63
CA ASN A 563 70.92 21.54 -55.35
C ASN A 563 72.16 21.47 -54.43
N ILE A 564 72.58 20.30 -53.95
CA ILE A 564 73.84 20.12 -53.23
C ILE A 564 74.79 19.32 -54.13
N ASP A 565 75.77 20.00 -54.71
CA ASP A 565 76.83 19.34 -55.46
C ASP A 565 77.58 18.34 -54.56
N ASN A 566 77.78 17.12 -55.06
CA ASN A 566 78.44 15.99 -54.38
C ASN A 566 77.69 15.36 -53.18
N PHE A 567 76.38 15.57 -53.01
CA PHE A 567 75.60 14.78 -52.03
C PHE A 567 75.28 13.38 -52.57
N THR A 568 75.71 12.33 -51.86
CA THR A 568 75.41 10.94 -52.22
C THR A 568 74.59 10.30 -51.11
N LEU A 569 73.40 9.82 -51.46
CA LEU A 569 72.54 9.06 -50.55
C LEU A 569 72.75 7.56 -50.77
N THR A 570 73.04 6.82 -49.71
CA THR A 570 73.25 5.37 -49.78
C THR A 570 72.35 4.65 -48.79
N ILE A 571 72.10 3.37 -49.06
CA ILE A 571 71.34 2.48 -48.19
C ILE A 571 72.15 1.22 -47.90
N SER A 572 71.94 0.67 -46.71
CA SER A 572 72.36 -0.68 -46.35
C SER A 572 71.15 -1.61 -46.41
N ILE A 573 71.33 -2.84 -46.90
CA ILE A 573 70.24 -3.82 -47.06
C ILE A 573 70.63 -5.15 -46.41
N GLY A 574 69.81 -5.65 -45.50
CA GLY A 574 69.86 -7.03 -45.03
C GLY A 574 68.85 -7.87 -45.77
N VAL A 575 69.30 -8.98 -46.37
CA VAL A 575 68.43 -9.93 -47.10
C VAL A 575 68.39 -11.23 -46.33
N ALA A 576 67.19 -11.73 -46.05
CA ALA A 576 67.01 -13.08 -45.53
C ALA A 576 65.88 -13.78 -46.28
N THR A 577 66.01 -15.09 -46.43
CA THR A 577 65.00 -15.93 -47.05
C THR A 577 64.75 -17.13 -46.17
N LEU A 578 63.49 -17.52 -46.05
CA LEU A 578 63.11 -18.69 -45.28
C LEU A 578 61.92 -19.38 -45.94
N ILE A 579 61.90 -20.70 -45.89
CA ILE A 579 60.71 -21.49 -46.19
C ILE A 579 59.97 -21.66 -44.87
N PRO A 580 58.67 -21.28 -44.76
CA PRO A 580 57.97 -21.25 -43.49
C PRO A 580 58.07 -22.52 -42.63
N HIS A 581 58.03 -23.71 -43.22
CA HIS A 581 58.20 -24.99 -42.51
C HIS A 581 59.58 -25.20 -41.85
N LYS A 582 60.58 -24.38 -42.19
CA LYS A 582 61.95 -24.46 -41.66
C LYS A 582 62.24 -23.47 -40.53
N GLY A 583 61.26 -22.66 -40.12
CA GLY A 583 61.42 -21.70 -39.03
C GLY A 583 60.15 -20.90 -38.76
N ASN A 584 60.27 -19.64 -38.33
CA ASN A 584 59.12 -18.77 -38.12
C ASN A 584 59.33 -17.33 -38.61
N LYS A 585 58.24 -16.57 -38.72
CA LYS A 585 58.27 -15.17 -39.20
C LYS A 585 59.18 -14.25 -38.38
N LYS A 586 59.33 -14.49 -37.07
CA LYS A 586 60.19 -13.67 -36.21
C LYS A 586 61.66 -13.97 -36.52
N GLU A 587 61.99 -15.22 -36.79
CA GLU A 587 63.32 -15.62 -37.25
C GLU A 587 63.64 -14.96 -38.59
N LEU A 588 62.73 -14.94 -39.57
CA LEU A 588 62.97 -14.26 -40.86
C LEU A 588 63.28 -12.76 -40.67
N ILE A 589 62.56 -12.06 -39.79
CA ILE A 589 62.84 -10.66 -39.45
C ILE A 589 64.21 -10.53 -38.78
N ALA A 590 64.49 -11.35 -37.77
CA ALA A 590 65.77 -11.32 -37.05
C ALA A 590 66.96 -11.60 -37.97
N MET A 591 66.83 -12.53 -38.90
CA MET A 591 67.85 -12.84 -39.91
C MET A 591 68.09 -11.65 -40.85
N ALA A 592 67.03 -10.97 -41.30
CA ALA A 592 67.15 -9.79 -42.16
C ALA A 592 67.79 -8.62 -41.40
N ASP A 593 67.42 -8.41 -40.13
CA ASP A 593 68.00 -7.39 -39.26
C ASP A 593 69.49 -7.65 -38.97
N GLU A 594 69.87 -8.90 -38.71
CA GLU A 594 71.27 -9.30 -38.49
C GLU A 594 72.12 -9.10 -39.75
N ALA A 595 71.57 -9.42 -40.92
CA ALA A 595 72.21 -9.13 -42.20
C ALA A 595 72.34 -7.61 -42.41
N LEU A 596 71.33 -6.82 -42.08
CA LEU A 596 71.38 -5.35 -42.21
C LEU A 596 72.43 -4.76 -41.26
N TYR A 597 72.48 -5.25 -40.01
CA TYR A 597 73.49 -4.90 -39.04
C TYR A 597 74.90 -5.17 -39.59
N SER A 598 75.10 -6.34 -40.19
CA SER A 598 76.37 -6.72 -40.83
C SER A 598 76.71 -5.80 -42.02
N ALA A 599 75.73 -5.45 -42.85
CA ALA A 599 75.92 -4.52 -43.97
C ALA A 599 76.40 -3.14 -43.49
N LYS A 600 75.82 -2.62 -42.41
CA LYS A 600 76.24 -1.36 -41.78
C LYS A 600 77.67 -1.42 -41.22
N HIS A 601 78.06 -2.52 -40.58
CA HIS A 601 79.39 -2.68 -39.98
C HIS A 601 80.51 -2.90 -41.00
N LEU A 602 80.19 -3.53 -42.13
CA LEU A 602 81.16 -3.79 -43.20
C LEU A 602 81.48 -2.54 -44.04
N GLY A 603 80.96 -1.36 -43.67
CA GLY A 603 81.28 -0.09 -44.31
C GLY A 603 80.11 0.52 -45.10
N LYS A 604 78.87 0.11 -44.81
CA LYS A 604 77.63 0.69 -45.38
C LYS A 604 77.56 0.56 -46.90
N ASN A 605 76.53 1.17 -47.51
CA ASN A 605 76.29 1.21 -48.97
C ASN A 605 76.43 -0.17 -49.65
N ARG A 606 75.86 -1.20 -49.02
CA ARG A 606 75.95 -2.58 -49.49
C ARG A 606 74.74 -3.39 -49.03
N LEU A 607 74.64 -4.58 -49.61
CA LEU A 607 73.75 -5.61 -49.08
C LEU A 607 74.56 -6.73 -48.43
N VAL A 608 73.95 -7.43 -47.48
CA VAL A 608 74.42 -8.71 -46.94
C VAL A 608 73.25 -9.68 -47.02
N VAL A 609 73.52 -10.92 -47.45
CA VAL A 609 72.53 -12.01 -47.44
C VAL A 609 72.83 -12.90 -46.23
N PHE A 610 71.85 -13.10 -45.37
CA PHE A 610 71.97 -13.96 -44.20
C PHE A 610 72.31 -15.39 -44.61
N GLY A 611 73.33 -15.99 -43.98
CA GLY A 611 73.77 -17.36 -44.25
C GLY A 611 74.67 -17.56 -45.48
N ASN A 612 74.95 -16.51 -46.26
CA ASN A 612 75.86 -16.58 -47.40
C ASN A 612 77.28 -16.14 -46.99
N ASP A 613 77.95 -16.97 -46.17
CA ASP A 613 79.25 -16.65 -45.61
C ASP A 613 80.45 -17.23 -46.36
N GLN A 614 81.06 -16.36 -47.16
CA GLN A 614 82.53 -16.30 -47.25
C GLN A 614 83.11 -15.10 -46.48
N LEU A 615 82.33 -14.37 -45.66
CA LEU A 615 82.77 -13.13 -45.02
C LEU A 615 82.69 -13.10 -43.48
N LEU A 616 81.97 -13.99 -42.79
CA LEU A 616 81.97 -14.08 -41.31
C LEU A 616 83.09 -14.98 -40.71
N GLN A 617 83.98 -15.58 -41.49
CA GLN A 617 85.07 -16.43 -40.96
C GLN A 617 86.37 -15.71 -40.53
N ARG A 618 86.42 -14.37 -40.48
CA ARG A 618 87.57 -13.64 -39.88
C ARG A 618 87.17 -12.96 -38.56
N LYS A 619 86.82 -13.77 -37.56
CA LYS A 619 86.75 -13.36 -36.15
C LYS A 619 86.82 -14.59 -35.22
N GLY A 620 87.84 -15.41 -35.44
CA GLY A 620 88.06 -16.65 -34.68
C GLY A 620 89.53 -17.02 -34.45
N ASP A 621 90.46 -16.06 -34.57
CA ASP A 621 91.87 -16.18 -34.15
C ASP A 621 92.34 -14.78 -33.71
N ASP A 622 92.04 -14.45 -32.45
CA ASP A 622 92.78 -13.54 -31.54
C ASP A 622 91.89 -13.22 -30.32
N GLN A 623 91.74 -14.23 -29.45
CA GLN A 623 91.91 -14.18 -27.98
C GLN A 623 91.52 -15.52 -27.35
#